data_AF-Q7VDV9-F1
#
_entry.id   AF-Q7VDV9-F1
#
_cell.length_a   1.000
_cell.length_b   1.000
_cell.length_c   1.000
_cell.angle_alpha   90.00
_cell.angle_beta   90.00
_cell.angle_gamma   90.00
#
_symmetry.space_group_name_H-M   'P 1'
#
loop_
_entity.id
_entity.type
_entity.pdbx_description
1 polymer ?
#
loop_
_entity_poly.entity_id
_entity_poly.type
_entity_poly.pdbx_seq_one_letter_code
_entity_poly.pdbx_strand_id
1 'polypeptide(L)' 'MMPYSSYQKITQDLLYAFDDESTAELAERLEQDDYPTPFEGLNDWHLLRALAIHRPELTLDYHHLMDQEPFDED' A
#
# COMPACT_ATOMS: atom_id res chain seq x y z
N MET A 1 15.94 -19.18 -9.35
CA MET A 1 15.96 -18.80 -7.92
C MET A 1 14.99 -17.64 -7.81
N MET A 2 13.75 -17.88 -7.40
CA MET A 2 12.78 -16.80 -7.25
C MET A 2 13.09 -16.07 -5.93
N PRO A 3 13.25 -14.74 -5.91
CA PRO A 3 13.44 -14.03 -4.65
C PRO A 3 12.19 -14.24 -3.79
N TYR A 4 12.39 -14.68 -2.54
CA TYR A 4 11.32 -14.74 -1.57
C TYR A 4 10.82 -13.32 -1.32
N SER A 5 9.54 -13.06 -1.58
CA SER A 5 8.91 -11.78 -1.27
C SER A 5 9.14 -11.46 0.21
N SER A 6 9.86 -10.36 0.45
CA SER A 6 10.24 -9.92 1.79
C SER A 6 9.00 -9.35 2.47
N TYR A 7 8.31 -10.17 3.26
CA TYR A 7 7.24 -9.69 4.13
C TYR A 7 7.84 -8.72 5.16
N GLN A 8 7.67 -7.42 4.92
CA GLN A 8 8.07 -6.38 5.86
C GLN A 8 6.98 -6.24 6.91
N LYS A 9 7.35 -6.38 8.19
CA LYS A 9 6.45 -6.07 9.29
C LYS A 9 6.22 -4.56 9.31
N ILE A 10 4.96 -4.14 9.23
CA ILE A 10 4.59 -2.74 9.37
C ILE A 10 4.82 -2.36 10.85
N THR A 11 5.80 -1.49 11.09
CA THR A 11 6.11 -0.95 12.42
C THR A 11 5.80 0.55 12.47
N GLN A 12 5.64 1.09 13.67
CA GLN A 12 5.33 2.51 13.83
C GLN A 12 6.49 3.40 13.35
N ASP A 13 7.75 3.02 13.59
CA ASP A 13 8.93 3.72 13.06
C ASP A 13 8.96 3.76 11.53
N LEU A 14 8.56 2.67 10.87
CA LEU A 14 8.44 2.63 9.41
C LEU A 14 7.41 3.65 8.93
N LEU A 15 6.22 3.69 9.55
CA LEU A 15 5.15 4.63 9.17
C LEU A 15 5.55 6.10 9.39
N TYR A 16 6.37 6.39 10.40
CA TYR A 16 6.88 7.74 10.63
C TYR A 16 7.98 8.17 9.64
N ALA A 17 8.66 7.20 9.01
CA ALA A 17 9.63 7.48 7.95
C ALA A 17 8.96 7.85 6.61
N PHE A 18 7.67 7.56 6.44
CA PHE A 18 6.91 7.97 5.26
C PHE A 18 6.62 9.46 5.25
N ASP A 19 6.78 10.04 4.05
CA ASP A 19 6.41 11.39 3.68
C ASP A 19 5.45 11.37 2.46
N ASP A 20 5.08 12.55 1.98
CA ASP A 20 4.17 12.70 0.84
C ASP A 20 4.70 12.03 -0.44
N GLU A 21 6.01 12.12 -0.72
CA GLU A 21 6.64 11.54 -1.90
C GLU A 21 6.61 10.01 -1.84
N SER A 22 7.06 9.43 -0.73
CA SER A 22 7.06 7.98 -0.52
C SER A 22 5.64 7.40 -0.53
N THR A 23 4.67 8.17 -0.03
CA THR A 23 3.25 7.76 -0.05
C THR A 23 2.67 7.84 -1.46
N ALA A 24 3.05 8.83 -2.26
CA ALA A 24 2.67 8.94 -3.66
C ALA A 24 3.24 7.78 -4.49
N GLU A 25 4.50 7.41 -4.30
CA GLU A 25 5.11 6.25 -4.97
C GLU A 25 4.41 4.94 -4.60
N LEU A 26 4.04 4.78 -3.33
CA LEU A 26 3.26 3.62 -2.86
C LEU A 26 1.88 3.57 -3.53
N ALA A 27 1.19 4.71 -3.59
CA ALA A 27 -0.12 4.80 -4.24
C ALA A 27 -0.03 4.51 -5.74
N GLU A 28 0.96 5.06 -6.43
CA GLU A 28 1.19 4.80 -7.86
C GLU A 28 1.38 3.30 -8.14
N ARG A 29 2.18 2.61 -7.32
CA ARG A 29 2.38 1.15 -7.46
C ARG A 29 1.08 0.38 -7.27
N LEU A 30 0.23 0.79 -6.32
CA LEU A 30 -1.09 0.21 -6.11
C LEU A 30 -2.05 0.48 -7.27
N GLU A 31 -1.98 1.66 -7.89
CA GLU A 31 -2.79 2.00 -9.07
C GLU A 31 -2.37 1.20 -10.31
N GLN A 32 -1.06 1.03 -10.51
CA GLN A 32 -0.53 0.26 -11.64
C GLN A 32 -0.87 -1.22 -11.54
N ASP A 33 -0.99 -1.74 -10.31
CA ASP A 33 -1.25 -3.16 -10.01
C ASP A 33 -0.27 -4.12 -10.72
N ASP A 34 0.91 -3.63 -11.13
CA ASP A 34 1.94 -4.39 -11.86
C ASP A 34 2.87 -5.13 -10.88
N TYR A 35 2.25 -5.83 -9.93
CA TYR A 35 2.99 -6.60 -8.93
C TYR A 35 3.42 -7.96 -9.49
N PRO A 36 4.67 -8.42 -9.21
CA PRO A 36 5.12 -9.75 -9.60
C PRO A 36 4.26 -10.86 -8.99
N THR A 37 3.69 -10.61 -7.81
CA THR A 37 2.78 -11.52 -7.12
C THR A 37 1.65 -10.76 -6.43
N PRO A 38 0.45 -11.35 -6.33
CA PRO A 38 -0.68 -10.71 -5.64
C PRO A 38 -0.40 -10.45 -4.14
N PHE A 39 0.52 -11.19 -3.52
CA PHE A 39 0.94 -10.94 -2.14
C PHE A 39 1.70 -9.64 -1.97
N GLU A 40 2.45 -9.19 -2.99
CA GLU A 40 3.16 -7.92 -2.95
C GLU A 40 2.19 -6.74 -3.01
N GLY A 41 1.18 -6.80 -3.88
CA GLY A 41 0.10 -5.81 -3.91
C GLY A 41 -0.67 -5.75 -2.58
N LEU A 42 -0.98 -6.92 -2.00
CA LEU A 42 -1.59 -6.99 -0.67
C LEU A 42 -0.73 -6.37 0.45
N ASN A 43 0.60 -6.52 0.40
CA ASN A 43 1.48 -5.93 1.41
C ASN A 43 1.45 -4.40 1.34
N ASP A 44 1.53 -3.85 0.13
CA ASP A 44 1.48 -2.41 -0.10
C ASP A 44 0.12 -1.82 0.26
N TRP A 45 -0.95 -2.54 -0.05
CA TRP A 45 -2.30 -2.15 0.35
C TRP A 45 -2.44 -2.11 1.87
N HIS A 46 -1.90 -3.10 2.58
CA HIS A 46 -1.85 -3.07 4.05
C HIS A 46 -1.00 -1.92 4.58
N LEU A 47 0.09 -1.57 3.91
CA LEU A 47 0.96 -0.45 4.30
C LEU A 47 0.22 0.89 4.14
N LEU A 48 -0.45 1.11 3.00
CA LEU A 48 -1.26 2.31 2.77
C LEU A 48 -2.39 2.42 3.81
N ARG A 49 -3.03 1.30 4.16
CA ARG A 49 -4.06 1.27 5.19
C ARG A 49 -3.52 1.58 6.59
N ALA A 50 -2.32 1.11 6.91
CA ALA A 50 -1.65 1.45 8.17
C ALA A 50 -1.28 2.94 8.22
N LEU A 51 -0.81 3.51 7.11
CA LEU A 51 -0.60 4.96 6.99
C LEU A 51 -1.91 5.73 7.21
N ALA A 52 -3.04 5.28 6.65
CA ALA A 52 -4.32 5.96 6.85
C ALA A 52 -4.80 5.95 8.32
N ILE A 53 -4.44 4.94 9.10
CA ILE A 53 -4.77 4.86 10.53
C ILE A 53 -3.87 5.77 11.37
N HIS A 54 -2.57 5.78 11.09
CA HIS A 54 -1.57 6.44 11.93
C HIS A 54 -1.23 7.87 11.48
N ARG A 55 -1.34 8.13 10.18
CA ARG A 55 -0.98 9.37 9.47
C ARG A 55 -1.99 9.66 8.34
N PRO A 56 -3.28 9.84 8.68
CA PRO A 56 -4.34 10.00 7.67
C PRO A 56 -4.04 11.12 6.68
N GLU A 57 -3.33 12.17 7.11
CA GLU A 57 -2.96 13.32 6.28
C GLU A 57 -2.21 12.95 4.99
N LEU A 58 -1.41 11.87 4.99
CA LEU A 58 -0.65 11.41 3.84
C LEU A 58 -1.49 10.61 2.83
N THR A 59 -2.67 10.13 3.26
CA THR A 59 -3.48 9.17 2.48
C THR A 59 -4.81 9.73 2.00
N LEU A 60 -5.12 11.00 2.31
CA LEU A 60 -6.40 11.62 1.97
C LEU A 60 -6.70 11.56 0.47
N ASP A 61 -5.70 11.85 -0.36
CA ASP A 61 -5.84 11.83 -1.83
C ASP A 61 -5.89 10.43 -2.44
N TYR A 62 -5.55 9.39 -1.66
CA TYR A 62 -5.45 8.00 -2.10
C TYR A 62 -6.51 7.10 -1.46
N HIS A 63 -7.55 7.69 -0.87
CA HIS A 63 -8.57 6.93 -0.13
C HIS A 63 -9.30 5.91 -1.01
N HIS A 64 -9.49 6.20 -2.30
CA HIS A 64 -10.11 5.30 -3.26
C HIS A 64 -9.36 3.98 -3.45
N LEU A 65 -8.05 3.95 -3.20
CA LEU A 65 -7.24 2.72 -3.30
C LEU A 65 -7.43 1.79 -2.11
N MET A 66 -7.93 2.30 -0.99
CA MET A 66 -8.25 1.48 0.19
C MET A 66 -9.63 0.83 0.10
N ASP A 67 -10.53 1.46 -0.67
CA ASP A 67 -11.92 1.03 -0.87
C ASP A 67 -12.05 0.17 -2.13
N GLN A 68 -11.15 -0.79 -2.32
CA GLN A 68 -11.34 -1.80 -3.36
C GLN A 68 -12.54 -2.67 -2.97
N GLU A 69 -13.73 -2.29 -3.45
CA GLU A 69 -14.88 -3.20 -3.46
C GLU A 69 -14.43 -4.53 -4.09
N PRO A 70 -14.90 -5.69 -3.56
CA PRO A 70 -14.67 -6.95 -4.25
C PRO A 70 -15.15 -6.78 -5.68
N PHE A 71 -14.30 -7.11 -6.66
CA PHE A 71 -14.61 -7.03 -8.09
C PHE A 71 -16.07 -7.42 -8.32
N ASP A 72 -16.87 -6.50 -8.86
CA ASP A 72 -18.21 -6.81 -9.37
C ASP A 72 -18.04 -7.85 -10.48
N GLU A 73 -18.27 -9.12 -10.14
CA GLU A 73 -18.36 -10.23 -11.08
C GLU A 73 -19.68 -10.08 -11.86
N ASP A 74 -19.64 -9.63 -13.12
CA ASP A 74 -20.75 -9.80 -14.09
C ASP A 74 -20.67 -11.19 -14.75
#